data_AF-A0AAJ1RBN8-F1
#
_entry.id   AF-A0AAJ1RBN8-F1
#
_cell.length_a   1.000
_cell.length_b   1.000
_cell.length_c   1.000
_cell.angle_alpha   90.00
_cell.angle_beta   90.00
_cell.angle_gamma   90.00
#
_symmetry.space_group_name_H-M   'P 1'
#
loop_
_entity.id
_entity.type
_entity.pdbx_description
1 polymer ?
#
loop_
_entity_poly.entity_id
_entity_poly.type
_entity_poly.pdbx_seq_one_letter_code
_entity_poly.pdbx_strand_id
1 'polypeptide(L)' 'MKKRVTFALDQDVVAELKTISDETMIPQSRLVEKAIEEVIEEEKKKIDQGLI' A
#
# COMPACT_ATOMS: atom_id res chain seq x y z
N MET A 1 -10.23 4.58 14.27
CA MET A 1 -9.00 4.39 15.09
C MET A 1 -8.00 3.60 14.26
N LYS A 2 -6.79 4.12 14.00
CA LYS A 2 -5.78 3.40 13.19
C LYS A 2 -5.09 2.30 14.00
N LYS A 3 -4.73 1.19 13.35
CA LYS A 3 -3.94 0.10 13.93
C LYS A 3 -2.50 0.18 13.43
N ARG A 4 -1.53 -0.12 14.30
CA ARG A 4 -0.12 -0.23 13.90
C ARG A 4 0.14 -1.64 13.38
N VAL A 5 0.73 -1.73 12.21
CA VAL A 5 1.16 -2.99 11.59
C VAL A 5 2.65 -2.85 11.27
N THR A 6 3.43 -3.90 11.49
CA THR A 6 4.86 -3.94 11.19
C THR A 6 5.13 -5.13 10.27
N PHE A 7 5.77 -4.89 9.14
CA PHE A 7 6.25 -5.89 8.20
C PHE A 7 7.51 -5.35 7.51
N ALA A 8 8.27 -6.24 6.88
CA ALA A 8 9.41 -5.85 6.06
C ALA A 8 8.96 -5.62 4.62
N LEU A 9 9.56 -4.62 3.97
CA LEU A 9 9.46 -4.37 2.53
C LEU A 9 10.87 -4.37 1.96
N ASP A 10 10.97 -4.58 0.65
CA ASP A 10 12.23 -4.44 -0.06
C ASP A 10 12.80 -3.02 0.09
N GLN A 11 14.13 -2.91 0.19
CA GLN A 11 14.81 -1.65 0.41
C GLN A 11 14.52 -0.65 -0.72
N ASP A 12 14.49 -1.10 -1.96
CA ASP A 12 14.30 -0.23 -3.13
C ASP A 12 12.87 0.34 -3.13
N VAL A 13 11.88 -0.47 -2.76
CA VAL A 13 10.48 -0.04 -2.61
C VAL A 13 10.35 1.04 -1.52
N VAL A 14 11.04 0.88 -0.38
CA VAL A 14 11.02 1.88 0.69
C VAL A 14 11.69 3.18 0.25
N ALA A 15 12.77 3.09 -0.54
CA ALA A 15 13.48 4.26 -1.07
C ALA A 15 12.61 5.07 -2.05
N GLU A 16 11.92 4.38 -2.96
CA GLU A 16 10.97 5.01 -3.90
C GLU A 16 9.78 5.63 -3.17
N LEU A 17 9.17 4.91 -2.21
CA LEU A 17 8.07 5.40 -1.39
C LEU A 17 8.46 6.69 -0.64
N LYS A 18 9.68 6.73 -0.09
CA LYS A 18 10.21 7.92 0.58
C LYS A 18 10.37 9.08 -0.40
N THR A 19 10.95 8.84 -1.57
CA THR A 19 11.16 9.86 -2.60
C THR A 19 9.83 10.51 -3.01
N ILE A 20 8.81 9.69 -3.29
CA ILE A 20 7.47 10.17 -3.64
C ILE A 20 6.85 10.95 -2.48
N SER A 21 6.98 10.46 -1.24
CA SER A 21 6.48 11.16 -0.05
C SER A 21 7.12 12.53 0.12
N ASP A 22 8.43 12.66 -0.15
CA ASP A 22 9.18 13.90 -0.03
C ASP A 22 8.78 14.89 -1.14
N GLU A 23 8.62 14.42 -2.39
CA GLU A 23 8.23 15.25 -3.54
C GLU A 23 6.77 15.73 -3.47
N THR A 24 5.85 14.85 -3.04
CA THR A 24 4.41 15.14 -3.04
C THR A 24 3.91 15.73 -1.72
N MET A 25 4.73 15.71 -0.67
CA MET A 25 4.35 16.00 0.72
C MET A 25 3.23 15.10 1.26
N ILE A 26 2.93 13.99 0.59
CA ILE A 26 1.96 13.00 1.06
C ILE A 26 2.68 12.05 2.03
N PRO A 27 2.17 11.84 3.25
CA PRO A 27 2.81 10.91 4.19
C PRO A 27 2.88 9.49 3.62
N GLN A 28 4.04 8.82 3.76
CA GLN A 28 4.24 7.43 3.36
C GLN A 28 3.13 6.49 3.84
N SER A 29 2.63 6.67 5.06
CA SER A 29 1.54 5.86 5.60
C SER A 29 0.23 5.98 4.82
N ARG A 30 -0.05 7.15 4.23
CA ARG A 30 -1.22 7.37 3.38
C ARG A 30 -1.05 6.75 2.00
N LEU A 31 0.16 6.79 1.46
CA LEU A 31 0.49 6.12 0.20
C LEU A 31 0.36 4.59 0.33
N VAL A 32 0.90 4.03 1.42
CA VAL A 32 0.79 2.60 1.74
C VAL A 32 -0.66 2.19 1.98
N GLU A 33 -1.43 2.97 2.73
CA GLU A 33 -2.86 2.71 2.98
C GLU A 33 -3.65 2.64 1.67
N LYS A 34 -3.44 3.60 0.75
CA LYS A 34 -4.08 3.61 -0.58
C LYS A 34 -3.68 2.41 -1.43
N ALA A 35 -2.39 2.06 -1.46
CA ALA A 35 -1.91 0.90 -2.20
C ALA A 35 -2.52 -0.40 -1.68
N ILE A 36 -2.64 -0.55 -0.36
CA ILE A 36 -3.30 -1.71 0.26
C ILE A 36 -4.79 -1.75 -0.09
N GLU A 37 -5.50 -0.62 -0.06
CA GLU A 37 -6.91 -0.54 -0.44
C GLU A 37 -7.14 -0.98 -1.88
N GLU A 38 -6.29 -0.54 -2.81
CA GLU A 38 -6.34 -0.93 -4.23
C GLU A 38 -6.15 -2.44 -4.41
N VAL A 39 -5.13 -3.02 -3.76
CA VAL A 39 -4.87 -4.47 -3.80
C VAL A 39 -6.03 -5.26 -3.19
N ILE A 40 -6.60 -4.82 -2.06
CA ILE A 40 -7.76 -5.49 -1.44
C ILE A 40 -8.96 -5.51 -2.39
N GLU A 41 -9.23 -4.41 -3.09
CA GLU A 41 -10.35 -4.31 -4.03
C GLU A 41 -10.12 -5.20 -5.26
N GLU A 42 -8.89 -5.28 -5.77
CA GLU A 42 -8.52 -6.19 -6.85
C GLU A 42 -8.71 -7.66 -6.44
N GLU A 43 -8.25 -8.05 -5.25
CA GLU A 43 -8.40 -9.41 -4.75
C GLU A 43 -9.87 -9.77 -4.50
N LYS A 44 -10.67 -8.85 -3.97
CA LYS A 44 -12.13 -9.06 -3.84
C LYS A 44 -12.80 -9.34 -5.18
N LYS A 45 -12.46 -8.58 -6.22
CA LYS A 45 -13.01 -8.82 -7.56
C LYS A 45 -12.63 -10.20 -8.10
N LYS A 46 -11.40 -10.66 -7.86
CA LYS A 46 -10.98 -12.00 -8.26
C LYS A 46 -11.77 -13.08 -7.52
N ILE A 47 -12.00 -12.91 -6.23
CA ILE A 47 -12.84 -13.80 -5.41
C ILE A 47 -14.28 -13.82 -5.94
N ASP A 48 -14.88 -12.66 -6.19
CA ASP A 48 -16.26 -12.54 -6.69
C ASP A 48 -16.43 -13.16 -8.09
N GLN A 49 -15.35 -13.18 -8.88
CA GLN A 49 -15.28 -13.82 -10.20
C GLN A 49 -14.91 -15.31 -10.14
N GLY A 50 -14.61 -15.86 -8.96
CA GLY A 50 -14.18 -17.24 -8.78
C GLY A 50 -12.83 -17.57 -9.40
N LEU A 51 -11.95 -16.57 -9.55
CA LEU A 51 -10.61 -16.75 -10.11
C LEU A 51 -9.59 -17.28 -9.08
N ILE A 52 -9.90 -17.13 -7.79
CA ILE A 52 -9.17 -17.66 -6.62
C ILE A 52 -10.15 -18.02 -5.51
#